data_AF-A0A8J8K3F8-F1
#
_entry.id   AF-A0A8J8K3F8-F1
#
_cell.length_a   1.000
_cell.length_b   1.000
_cell.length_c   1.000
_cell.angle_alpha   90.00
_cell.angle_beta   90.00
_cell.angle_gamma   90.00
#
_symmetry.space_group_name_H-M   'P 1'
#
loop_
_entity.id
_entity.type
_entity.pdbx_description
1 polymer ?
#
loop_
_entity_poly.entity_id
_entity_poly.type
_entity_poly.pdbx_seq_one_letter_code
_entity_poly.pdbx_strand_id
1 'polypeptide(L)'
;MTTTQVYDKSSTDMVKYSALIFVLAQAVSFGMAFIESDYIGLVGDIIYALGLFLLGTAIHKIGMSFPIARRDADTTKQWLYVFGGSLLVVYIPFVGLLGAIVALVSSIVCFLKLNNLFKKITQSAPQHGQLDSWVFPLYAFYGLIAGVAIFIAALAIVISGLITLVSLFILALVVGIGGILLALGVAYVLYQNSLKLENIRQSIDFSQLASTPAPGVYAPATTPTVYTPAQSPVQTIPPESGEEATKFCSNCGSSIIESDKFCPNCGATVN
;
A
#
# COMPACT_ATOMS: atom_id res chain seq x y z
N MET A 1 -16.96 -15.78 -38.73
CA MET A 1 -18.09 -15.83 -37.78
C MET A 1 -17.96 -17.08 -36.94
N THR A 2 -17.42 -16.98 -35.72
CA THR A 2 -17.67 -17.87 -34.54
C THR A 2 -16.60 -17.62 -33.45
N THR A 3 -16.75 -16.54 -32.68
CA THR A 3 -15.96 -16.31 -31.45
C THR A 3 -16.78 -15.55 -30.40
N THR A 4 -17.89 -16.13 -29.93
CA THR A 4 -18.72 -15.56 -28.85
C THR A 4 -19.41 -16.67 -28.04
N GLN A 5 -18.69 -17.47 -27.26
CA GLN A 5 -19.30 -18.46 -26.34
C GLN A 5 -18.49 -18.74 -25.05
N VAL A 6 -17.45 -17.97 -24.69
CA VAL A 6 -16.57 -18.33 -23.54
C VAL A 6 -16.76 -17.45 -22.28
N TYR A 7 -17.66 -16.45 -22.30
CA TYR A 7 -17.74 -15.47 -21.20
C TYR A 7 -18.73 -15.79 -20.07
N ASP A 8 -19.60 -16.79 -20.21
CA ASP A 8 -20.72 -16.97 -19.26
C ASP A 8 -20.41 -17.85 -18.03
N LYS A 9 -19.32 -18.63 -18.08
CA LYS A 9 -19.01 -19.60 -17.01
C LYS A 9 -18.37 -18.97 -15.76
N SER A 10 -17.82 -17.75 -15.85
CA SER A 10 -17.13 -17.10 -14.73
C SER A 10 -18.07 -16.38 -13.75
N SER A 11 -19.29 -16.04 -14.16
CA SER A 11 -20.23 -15.28 -13.32
C SER A 11 -20.89 -16.16 -12.25
N THR A 12 -21.19 -17.41 -12.56
CA THR A 12 -21.87 -18.34 -11.65
C THR A 12 -20.97 -18.83 -10.51
N ASP A 13 -19.65 -18.80 -10.67
CA ASP A 13 -18.73 -19.15 -9.59
C ASP A 13 -18.56 -18.02 -8.56
N MET A 14 -18.61 -16.74 -8.97
CA MET A 14 -18.57 -15.61 -8.04
C MET A 14 -19.74 -15.60 -7.04
N VAL A 15 -20.95 -15.95 -7.49
CA VAL A 15 -22.14 -16.01 -6.62
C VAL A 15 -21.98 -17.08 -5.54
N LYS A 16 -21.41 -18.25 -5.89
CA LYS A 16 -21.15 -19.35 -4.95
C LYS A 16 -20.14 -18.97 -3.86
N TYR A 17 -19.09 -18.22 -4.20
CA TYR A 17 -18.11 -17.77 -3.22
C TYR A 17 -18.70 -16.73 -2.25
N SER A 18 -19.55 -15.81 -2.73
CA SER A 18 -20.21 -14.84 -1.84
C SER A 18 -21.14 -15.52 -0.81
N ALA A 19 -21.87 -16.55 -1.24
CA ALA A 19 -22.75 -17.32 -0.37
C ALA A 19 -21.95 -18.14 0.66
N LEU A 20 -20.81 -18.74 0.24
CA LEU A 20 -19.93 -19.48 1.14
C LEU A 20 -19.33 -18.56 2.23
N ILE A 21 -18.89 -17.35 1.85
CA ILE A 21 -18.36 -16.36 2.80
C ILE A 21 -19.44 -15.94 3.80
N PHE A 22 -20.69 -15.75 3.35
CA PHE A 22 -21.80 -15.39 4.24
C PHE A 22 -22.16 -16.50 5.22
N VAL A 23 -22.17 -17.76 4.76
CA VAL A 23 -22.44 -18.93 5.61
C VAL A 23 -21.33 -19.15 6.63
N LEU A 24 -20.06 -18.97 6.24
CA LEU A 24 -18.92 -19.05 7.15
C LEU A 24 -18.96 -17.93 8.20
N ALA A 25 -19.34 -16.70 7.82
CA ALA A 25 -19.50 -15.59 8.75
C ALA A 25 -20.63 -15.84 9.78
N GLN A 26 -21.75 -16.44 9.35
CA GLN A 26 -22.85 -16.83 10.24
C GLN A 26 -22.46 -17.99 11.17
N ALA A 27 -21.73 -18.98 10.66
CA ALA A 27 -21.26 -20.12 11.46
C ALA A 27 -20.27 -19.69 12.57
N VAL A 28 -19.37 -18.74 12.26
CA VAL A 28 -18.46 -18.13 13.26
C VAL A 28 -19.25 -17.35 14.31
N SER A 29 -20.28 -16.62 13.88
CA SER A 29 -21.14 -15.85 14.81
C SER A 29 -21.96 -16.76 15.74
N PHE A 30 -22.44 -17.91 15.25
CA PHE A 30 -23.18 -18.89 16.04
C PHE A 30 -22.29 -19.72 16.98
N GLY A 31 -21.05 -20.03 16.57
CA GLY A 31 -20.10 -20.78 17.39
C GLY A 31 -19.67 -20.04 18.67
N MET A 32 -19.70 -18.70 18.66
CA MET A 32 -19.35 -17.86 19.81
C MET A 32 -20.43 -17.80 20.90
N ALA A 33 -21.65 -18.31 20.63
CA ALA A 33 -22.77 -18.23 21.56
C ALA A 33 -22.86 -19.39 22.57
N PHE A 34 -22.03 -20.44 22.45
CA PHE A 34 -22.24 -21.72 23.15
C PHE A 34 -21.08 -22.25 24.02
N ILE A 35 -20.02 -21.47 24.28
CA ILE A 35 -18.82 -22.02 24.93
C ILE A 35 -18.55 -21.32 26.27
N GLU A 36 -18.58 -22.12 27.34
CA GLU A 36 -18.28 -21.74 28.73
C GLU A 36 -16.86 -21.18 28.93
N SER A 37 -16.73 -20.39 30.01
CA SER A 37 -15.86 -19.22 30.15
C SER A 37 -14.34 -19.40 30.08
N ASP A 38 -13.82 -20.63 30.08
CA ASP A 38 -12.38 -20.82 30.31
C ASP A 38 -11.59 -21.21 29.04
N TYR A 39 -12.28 -21.51 27.94
CA TYR A 39 -11.68 -21.84 26.63
C TYR A 39 -11.72 -20.69 25.60
N ILE A 40 -12.24 -19.52 26.00
CA ILE A 40 -12.59 -18.39 25.11
C ILE A 40 -11.36 -17.74 24.46
N GLY A 41 -10.24 -17.62 25.18
CA GLY A 41 -9.02 -16.99 24.63
C GLY A 41 -8.41 -17.82 23.49
N LEU A 42 -8.19 -19.11 23.76
CA LEU A 42 -7.52 -20.00 22.80
C LEU A 42 -8.37 -20.26 21.55
N VAL A 43 -9.68 -20.48 21.71
CA VAL A 43 -10.59 -20.74 20.58
C VAL A 43 -10.81 -19.46 19.77
N GLY A 44 -10.92 -18.31 20.42
CA GLY A 44 -10.99 -17.01 19.76
C GLY A 44 -9.76 -16.72 18.91
N ASP A 45 -8.56 -16.93 19.46
CA ASP A 45 -7.29 -16.73 18.75
C ASP A 45 -7.12 -17.70 17.57
N ILE A 46 -7.52 -18.97 17.73
CA ILE A 46 -7.48 -19.97 16.65
C ILE A 46 -8.46 -19.60 15.53
N ILE A 47 -9.69 -19.18 15.85
CA ILE A 47 -10.69 -18.74 14.86
C ILE A 47 -10.20 -17.47 14.16
N TYR A 48 -9.59 -16.53 14.89
CA TYR A 48 -9.03 -15.31 14.32
C TYR A 48 -7.86 -15.59 13.37
N ALA A 49 -6.94 -16.48 13.76
CA ALA A 49 -5.83 -16.92 12.92
C ALA A 49 -6.32 -17.65 11.66
N LEU A 50 -7.31 -18.54 11.79
CA LEU A 50 -7.95 -19.21 10.65
C LEU A 50 -8.67 -18.21 9.73
N GLY A 51 -9.36 -17.22 10.29
CA GLY A 51 -10.03 -16.16 9.53
C GLY A 51 -9.05 -15.33 8.71
N LEU A 52 -7.93 -14.90 9.30
CA LEU A 52 -6.87 -14.17 8.60
C LEU A 52 -6.20 -15.02 7.51
N PHE A 53 -5.96 -16.31 7.79
CA PHE A 53 -5.37 -17.23 6.81
C PHE A 53 -6.31 -17.47 5.61
N LEU A 54 -7.61 -17.66 5.86
CA LEU A 54 -8.61 -17.84 4.81
C LEU A 54 -8.83 -16.55 4.00
N LEU A 55 -8.78 -15.38 4.65
CA LEU A 55 -8.88 -14.10 3.97
C LEU A 55 -7.65 -13.85 3.08
N GLY A 56 -6.44 -14.13 3.58
CA GLY A 56 -5.20 -14.03 2.81
C GLY A 56 -5.19 -14.95 1.58
N THR A 57 -5.66 -16.18 1.74
CA THR A 57 -5.76 -17.13 0.62
C THR A 57 -6.84 -16.75 -0.40
N ALA A 58 -7.96 -16.17 0.04
CA ALA A 58 -8.99 -15.63 -0.85
C ALA A 58 -8.47 -14.45 -1.68
N ILE A 59 -7.78 -13.49 -1.04
CA ILE A 59 -7.19 -12.33 -1.73
C ILE A 59 -6.11 -12.79 -2.73
N HIS A 60 -5.28 -13.77 -2.36
CA HIS A 60 -4.28 -14.35 -3.27
C HIS A 60 -4.93 -14.97 -4.52
N LYS A 61 -6.04 -15.71 -4.36
CA LYS A 61 -6.78 -16.28 -5.51
C LYS A 61 -7.45 -15.22 -6.38
N ILE A 62 -8.02 -14.18 -5.78
CA ILE A 62 -8.66 -13.08 -6.51
C ILE A 62 -7.61 -12.27 -7.29
N GLY A 63 -6.44 -12.02 -6.68
CA GLY A 63 -5.33 -11.32 -7.34
C GLY A 63 -4.79 -12.05 -8.57
N MET A 64 -4.82 -13.39 -8.59
CA MET A 64 -4.42 -14.18 -9.75
C MET A 64 -5.45 -14.22 -10.89
N SER A 65 -6.68 -13.73 -10.64
CA SER A 65 -7.79 -13.83 -11.60
C SER A 65 -7.91 -12.62 -12.55
N PHE A 66 -7.10 -11.56 -12.37
CA PHE A 66 -7.12 -10.38 -13.23
C PHE A 66 -6.07 -10.49 -14.36
N PRO A 67 -6.50 -10.70 -15.64
CA PRO A 67 -5.58 -10.89 -16.76
C PRO A 67 -4.87 -9.61 -17.25
N ILE A 68 -5.17 -8.44 -16.67
CA ILE A 68 -4.63 -7.14 -17.10
C ILE A 68 -3.20 -6.89 -16.57
N ALA A 69 -2.75 -7.64 -15.56
CA ALA A 69 -1.48 -7.39 -14.85
C ALA A 69 -0.27 -8.20 -15.36
N ARG A 70 -0.31 -8.77 -16.56
CA ARG A 70 0.74 -9.70 -17.01
C ARG A 70 2.00 -9.03 -17.60
N ARG A 71 1.98 -7.72 -17.83
CA ARG A 71 3.12 -7.03 -18.46
C ARG A 71 4.10 -6.40 -17.45
N ASP A 72 3.66 -6.09 -16.23
CA ASP A 72 4.53 -5.63 -15.13
C ASP A 72 4.10 -6.28 -13.81
N ALA A 73 4.63 -7.49 -13.55
CA ALA A 73 4.30 -8.26 -12.35
C ALA A 73 4.83 -7.61 -11.05
N ASP A 74 5.81 -6.72 -11.16
CA ASP A 74 6.51 -6.15 -10.00
C ASP A 74 5.77 -4.94 -9.41
N THR A 75 5.15 -4.11 -10.24
CA THR A 75 4.30 -2.98 -9.79
C THR A 75 3.03 -3.48 -9.11
N THR A 76 2.42 -4.56 -9.62
CA THR A 76 1.17 -5.09 -9.06
C THR A 76 1.37 -5.65 -7.63
N LYS A 77 2.54 -6.23 -7.35
CA LYS A 77 2.89 -6.69 -5.98
C LYS A 77 3.02 -5.53 -5.00
N GLN A 78 3.59 -4.40 -5.41
CA GLN A 78 3.68 -3.21 -4.55
C GLN A 78 2.30 -2.65 -4.18
N TRP A 79 1.38 -2.55 -5.14
CA TRP A 79 0.03 -2.06 -4.88
C TRP A 79 -0.77 -2.97 -3.93
N LEU A 80 -0.62 -4.30 -4.05
CA LEU A 80 -1.31 -5.25 -3.18
C LEU A 80 -0.83 -5.15 -1.72
N TYR A 81 0.47 -4.92 -1.50
CA TYR A 81 1.01 -4.72 -0.15
C TYR A 81 0.53 -3.40 0.48
N VAL A 82 0.47 -2.32 -0.31
CA VAL A 82 0.03 -1.01 0.19
C VAL A 82 -1.47 -1.01 0.53
N PHE A 83 -2.31 -1.57 -0.33
CA PHE A 83 -3.75 -1.65 -0.07
C PHE A 83 -4.11 -2.69 1.00
N GLY A 84 -3.47 -3.86 0.97
CA GLY A 84 -3.70 -4.92 1.96
C GLY A 84 -3.30 -4.51 3.37
N GLY A 85 -2.16 -3.82 3.53
CA GLY A 85 -1.71 -3.29 4.81
C GLY A 85 -2.65 -2.22 5.37
N SER A 86 -3.12 -1.31 4.50
CA SER A 86 -4.00 -0.21 4.90
C SER A 86 -5.37 -0.71 5.40
N LEU A 87 -5.94 -1.72 4.76
CA LEU A 87 -7.20 -2.34 5.19
C LEU A 87 -7.07 -3.03 6.54
N LEU A 88 -5.94 -3.70 6.79
CA LEU A 88 -5.69 -4.41 8.04
C LEU A 88 -5.54 -3.44 9.22
N VAL A 89 -4.88 -2.31 9.01
CA VAL A 89 -4.75 -1.22 10.00
C VAL A 89 -6.10 -0.61 10.37
N VAL A 90 -7.04 -0.50 9.43
CA VAL A 90 -8.40 0.00 9.70
C VAL A 90 -9.28 -1.06 10.37
N TYR A 91 -9.09 -2.34 10.05
CA TYR A 91 -9.95 -3.42 10.52
C TYR A 91 -9.66 -3.85 11.97
N ILE A 92 -8.39 -3.88 12.39
CA ILE A 92 -7.98 -4.24 13.76
C ILE A 92 -8.74 -3.44 14.85
N PRO A 93 -8.78 -2.09 14.82
CA PRO A 93 -9.45 -1.34 15.88
C PRO A 93 -10.96 -1.58 15.90
N PHE A 94 -11.57 -1.85 14.74
CA PHE A 94 -13.00 -2.10 14.65
C PHE A 94 -13.39 -3.45 15.27
N VAL A 95 -12.59 -4.49 15.02
CA VAL A 95 -12.77 -5.80 15.66
C VAL A 95 -12.51 -5.72 17.17
N GLY A 96 -11.46 -4.99 17.58
CA GLY A 96 -11.18 -4.75 19.00
C GLY A 96 -12.34 -4.04 19.71
N LEU A 97 -12.95 -3.04 19.07
CA LEU A 97 -14.12 -2.34 19.60
C LEU A 97 -15.32 -3.27 19.76
N LEU A 98 -15.62 -4.09 18.75
CA LEU A 98 -16.72 -5.06 18.80
C LEU A 98 -16.50 -6.09 19.92
N GLY A 99 -15.28 -6.61 20.07
CA GLY A 99 -14.93 -7.51 21.16
C GLY A 99 -15.12 -6.89 22.54
N ALA A 100 -14.72 -5.63 22.71
CA ALA A 100 -14.90 -4.89 23.96
C ALA A 100 -16.38 -4.68 24.31
N ILE A 101 -17.23 -4.37 23.32
CA ILE A 101 -18.68 -4.22 23.52
C ILE A 101 -19.30 -5.54 23.99
N VAL A 102 -18.96 -6.66 23.35
CA VAL A 102 -19.48 -7.98 23.74
C VAL A 102 -19.05 -8.36 25.15
N ALA A 103 -17.79 -8.14 25.52
CA ALA A 103 -17.30 -8.39 26.88
C ALA A 103 -18.04 -7.55 27.93
N LEU A 104 -18.32 -6.28 27.61
CA LEU A 104 -19.05 -5.37 28.49
C LEU A 104 -20.50 -5.83 28.69
N VAL A 105 -21.20 -6.17 27.60
CA VAL A 105 -22.57 -6.70 27.68
C VAL A 105 -22.61 -8.01 28.49
N SER A 106 -21.67 -8.92 28.27
CA SER A 106 -21.56 -10.16 29.04
C SER A 106 -21.35 -9.90 30.54
N SER A 107 -20.47 -8.96 30.89
CA SER A 107 -20.24 -8.55 32.28
C SER A 107 -21.51 -7.98 32.93
N ILE A 108 -22.24 -7.11 32.23
CA ILE A 108 -23.52 -6.56 32.71
C ILE A 108 -24.54 -7.68 32.94
N VAL A 109 -24.69 -8.61 32.00
CA VAL A 109 -25.64 -9.73 32.13
C VAL A 109 -25.27 -10.62 33.32
N CYS A 110 -23.98 -10.92 33.49
CA CYS A 110 -23.49 -11.70 34.63
C CYS A 110 -23.78 -10.99 35.96
N PHE A 111 -23.55 -9.68 36.02
CA PHE A 111 -23.86 -8.85 37.18
C PHE A 111 -25.36 -8.84 37.52
N LEU A 112 -26.23 -8.67 36.53
CA LEU A 112 -27.69 -8.70 36.71
C LEU A 112 -28.17 -10.08 37.20
N LYS A 113 -27.57 -11.17 36.70
CA LYS A 113 -27.91 -12.53 37.11
C LYS A 113 -27.47 -12.82 38.55
N LEU A 114 -26.28 -12.36 38.94
CA LEU A 114 -25.80 -12.42 40.32
C LEU A 114 -26.70 -11.62 41.27
N ASN A 115 -27.15 -10.43 40.86
CA ASN A 115 -28.06 -9.61 41.65
C ASN A 115 -29.41 -10.33 41.90
N ASN A 116 -29.95 -11.01 40.89
CA ASN A 116 -31.17 -11.80 41.03
C ASN A 116 -30.99 -13.03 41.95
N LEU A 117 -29.84 -13.71 41.89
CA LEU A 117 -29.52 -14.81 42.80
C LEU A 117 -29.40 -14.31 44.25
N PHE A 118 -28.75 -13.17 44.45
CA PHE A 118 -28.63 -12.55 45.76
C PHE A 118 -29.98 -12.20 46.37
N LYS A 119 -30.89 -11.61 45.59
CA LYS A 119 -32.24 -11.29 46.04
C LYS A 119 -32.99 -12.52 46.58
N LYS A 120 -32.80 -13.69 45.97
CA LYS A 120 -33.37 -14.95 46.45
C LYS A 120 -32.75 -15.42 47.77
N ILE A 121 -31.42 -15.33 47.90
CA ILE A 121 -30.71 -15.75 49.12
C ILE A 121 -31.05 -14.85 50.31
N THR A 122 -31.18 -13.54 50.09
CA THR A 122 -31.56 -12.60 51.17
C THR A 122 -32.97 -12.81 51.69
N GLN A 123 -33.86 -13.42 50.90
CA GLN A 123 -35.24 -13.71 51.32
C GLN A 123 -35.36 -15.00 52.15
N SER A 124 -34.36 -15.89 52.12
CA SER A 124 -34.39 -17.18 52.81
C SER A 124 -33.57 -17.21 54.12
N ALA A 125 -32.87 -16.13 54.48
CA ALA A 125 -32.03 -16.10 55.68
C ALA A 125 -32.86 -15.78 56.96
N PRO A 126 -32.82 -16.63 58.01
CA PRO A 126 -33.49 -16.39 59.28
C PRO A 126 -32.83 -15.24 60.06
N GLN A 127 -33.65 -14.44 60.77
CA GLN A 127 -33.31 -13.15 61.39
C GLN A 127 -32.26 -13.13 62.53
N HIS A 128 -31.44 -14.18 62.69
CA HIS A 128 -30.48 -14.25 63.79
C HIS A 128 -29.08 -13.84 63.33
N GLY A 129 -28.79 -12.55 63.44
CA GLY A 129 -27.43 -12.02 63.31
C GLY A 129 -27.40 -10.73 62.53
N GLN A 130 -27.36 -9.63 63.26
CA GLN A 130 -27.22 -8.25 62.79
C GLN A 130 -25.81 -8.02 62.21
N LEU A 131 -25.42 -8.77 61.17
CA LEU A 131 -24.24 -8.43 60.38
C LEU A 131 -24.56 -7.13 59.61
N ASP A 132 -23.70 -6.14 59.81
CA ASP A 132 -23.86 -4.74 59.37
C ASP A 132 -24.26 -4.65 57.89
N SER A 133 -25.50 -4.21 57.64
CA SER A 133 -26.12 -4.17 56.31
C SER A 133 -25.45 -3.22 55.32
N TRP A 134 -24.46 -2.46 55.76
CA TRP A 134 -23.77 -1.42 54.98
C TRP A 134 -22.62 -1.97 54.12
N VAL A 135 -22.06 -3.13 54.45
CA VAL A 135 -20.91 -3.69 53.73
C VAL A 135 -21.28 -4.08 52.28
N PHE A 136 -22.48 -4.62 52.08
CA PHE A 136 -22.96 -5.04 50.76
C PHE A 136 -23.14 -3.91 49.73
N PRO A 137 -23.87 -2.81 50.05
CA PRO A 137 -23.99 -1.70 49.12
C PRO A 137 -22.64 -1.04 48.83
N LEU A 138 -21.68 -1.10 49.76
CA LEU A 138 -20.32 -0.62 49.56
C LEU A 138 -19.60 -1.42 48.46
N TYR A 139 -19.60 -2.76 48.53
CA TYR A 139 -18.97 -3.61 47.51
C TYR A 139 -19.63 -3.46 46.13
N ALA A 140 -20.95 -3.34 46.08
CA ALA A 140 -21.67 -3.09 44.82
C ALA A 140 -21.28 -1.73 44.21
N PHE A 141 -21.15 -0.70 45.05
CA PHE A 141 -20.73 0.63 44.62
C PHE A 141 -19.28 0.65 44.12
N TYR A 142 -18.35 -0.01 44.83
CA TYR A 142 -16.96 -0.16 44.37
C TYR A 142 -16.85 -0.95 43.07
N GLY A 143 -17.64 -2.02 42.90
CA GLY A 143 -17.70 -2.78 41.65
C GLY A 143 -18.20 -1.94 40.48
N LEU A 144 -19.22 -1.10 40.70
CA LEU A 144 -19.74 -0.18 39.68
C LEU A 144 -18.70 0.88 39.31
N ILE A 145 -18.05 1.51 40.30
CA ILE A 145 -16.98 2.50 40.06
C ILE A 145 -15.83 1.88 39.28
N ALA A 146 -15.37 0.67 39.67
CA ALA A 146 -14.30 -0.03 38.97
C ALA A 146 -14.70 -0.35 37.52
N GLY A 147 -15.94 -0.81 37.28
CA GLY A 147 -16.45 -1.05 35.93
C GLY A 147 -16.50 0.22 35.07
N VAL A 148 -16.98 1.34 35.63
CA VAL A 148 -17.00 2.64 34.95
C VAL A 148 -15.59 3.14 34.65
N ALA A 149 -14.64 2.99 35.58
CA ALA A 149 -13.26 3.40 35.37
C ALA A 149 -12.59 2.61 34.24
N ILE A 150 -12.78 1.28 34.19
CA ILE A 150 -12.28 0.42 33.11
C ILE A 150 -12.91 0.84 31.76
N PHE A 151 -14.20 1.15 31.75
CA PHE A 151 -14.89 1.60 30.54
C PHE A 151 -14.36 2.94 30.02
N ILE A 152 -14.15 3.92 30.91
CA ILE A 152 -13.55 5.22 30.55
C ILE A 152 -12.12 5.02 30.01
N ALA A 153 -11.33 4.16 30.65
CA ALA A 153 -9.98 3.84 30.17
C ALA A 153 -9.99 3.20 28.78
N ALA A 154 -10.90 2.24 28.54
CA ALA A 154 -11.08 1.62 27.23
C ALA A 154 -11.51 2.65 26.16
N LEU A 155 -12.47 3.53 26.48
CA LEU A 155 -12.88 4.62 25.60
C LEU A 155 -11.72 5.58 25.29
N ALA A 156 -10.89 5.92 26.27
CA ALA A 156 -9.74 6.79 26.07
C ALA A 156 -8.70 6.17 25.11
N ILE A 157 -8.48 4.85 25.18
CA ILE A 157 -7.61 4.11 24.24
C ILE A 157 -8.20 4.11 22.83
N VAL A 158 -9.51 3.93 22.69
CA VAL A 158 -10.17 3.99 21.37
C VAL A 158 -10.08 5.39 20.77
N ILE A 159 -10.33 6.43 21.57
CA ILE A 159 -10.26 7.82 21.13
C ILE A 159 -8.84 8.21 20.73
N SER A 160 -7.83 7.83 21.52
CA SER A 160 -6.44 8.10 21.17
C SER A 160 -6.03 7.39 19.88
N GLY A 161 -6.44 6.13 19.69
CA GLY A 161 -6.29 5.40 18.43
C GLY A 161 -6.94 6.13 17.25
N LEU A 162 -8.17 6.61 17.41
CA LEU A 162 -8.88 7.36 16.36
C LEU A 162 -8.16 8.67 16.02
N ILE A 163 -7.69 9.43 17.01
CA ILE A 163 -6.93 10.67 16.79
C ILE A 163 -5.64 10.38 15.99
N THR A 164 -4.92 9.31 16.32
CA THR A 164 -3.72 8.92 15.57
C THR A 164 -4.05 8.53 14.12
N LEU A 165 -5.12 7.78 13.88
CA LEU A 165 -5.60 7.43 12.54
C LEU A 165 -5.98 8.66 11.72
N VAL A 166 -6.75 9.58 12.30
CA VAL A 166 -7.15 10.83 11.63
C VAL A 166 -5.92 11.68 11.31
N SER A 167 -4.96 11.77 12.24
CA SER A 167 -3.72 12.52 12.04
C SER A 167 -2.88 11.93 10.88
N LEU A 168 -2.75 10.61 10.82
CA LEU A 168 -2.07 9.92 9.72
C LEU A 168 -2.78 10.12 8.38
N PHE A 169 -4.12 10.11 8.37
CA PHE A 169 -4.91 10.35 7.18
C PHE A 169 -4.72 11.77 6.65
N ILE A 170 -4.74 12.78 7.53
CA ILE A 170 -4.47 14.17 7.16
C ILE A 170 -3.04 14.31 6.60
N LEU A 171 -2.05 13.69 7.25
CA LEU A 171 -0.67 13.69 6.76
C LEU A 171 -0.56 13.09 5.35
N ALA A 172 -1.22 11.94 5.12
CA ALA A 172 -1.24 11.28 3.82
C ALA A 172 -1.89 12.16 2.74
N LEU A 173 -2.98 12.87 3.06
CA LEU A 173 -3.60 13.83 2.15
C LEU A 173 -2.67 15.00 1.82
N VAL A 174 -2.01 15.58 2.83
CA VAL A 174 -1.07 16.69 2.62
C VAL A 174 0.09 16.27 1.72
N VAL A 175 0.69 15.09 1.97
CA VAL A 175 1.76 14.54 1.14
C VAL A 175 1.26 14.22 -0.27
N GLY A 176 0.07 13.62 -0.40
CA GLY A 176 -0.52 13.28 -1.70
C GLY A 176 -0.83 14.51 -2.55
N ILE A 177 -1.49 15.52 -1.97
CA ILE A 177 -1.80 16.80 -2.64
C ILE A 177 -0.51 17.53 -2.99
N GLY A 178 0.46 17.58 -2.07
CA GLY A 178 1.78 18.19 -2.32
C GLY A 178 2.52 17.52 -3.48
N GLY A 179 2.52 16.20 -3.55
CA GLY A 179 3.10 15.45 -4.66
C GLY A 179 2.42 15.71 -6.01
N ILE A 180 1.08 15.78 -6.03
CA ILE A 180 0.32 16.12 -7.24
C ILE A 180 0.66 17.54 -7.72
N LEU A 181 0.68 18.51 -6.81
CA LEU A 181 1.03 19.89 -7.16
C LEU A 181 2.47 20.01 -7.67
N LEU A 182 3.41 19.29 -7.06
CA LEU A 182 4.80 19.22 -7.54
C LEU A 182 4.86 18.65 -8.95
N ALA A 183 4.17 17.54 -9.21
CA ALA A 183 4.13 16.91 -10.53
C ALA A 183 3.51 17.82 -11.59
N LEU A 184 2.41 18.51 -11.24
CA LEU A 184 1.78 19.51 -12.11
C LEU A 184 2.72 20.69 -12.38
N GLY A 185 3.47 21.15 -11.37
CA GLY A 185 4.48 22.20 -11.52
C GLY A 185 5.61 21.78 -12.48
N VAL A 186 6.15 20.58 -12.33
CA VAL A 186 7.17 20.03 -13.24
C VAL A 186 6.61 19.89 -14.66
N ALA A 187 5.41 19.34 -14.81
CA ALA A 187 4.74 19.21 -16.11
C ALA A 187 4.52 20.58 -16.77
N TYR A 188 4.13 21.59 -15.99
CA TYR A 188 3.95 22.96 -16.47
C TYR A 188 5.26 23.58 -16.96
N VAL A 189 6.37 23.40 -16.23
CA VAL A 189 7.70 23.87 -16.65
C VAL A 189 8.16 23.18 -17.93
N LEU A 190 7.98 21.87 -18.04
CA LEU A 190 8.31 21.12 -19.25
C LEU A 190 7.45 21.57 -20.44
N TYR A 191 6.17 21.85 -20.21
CA TYR A 191 5.26 22.38 -21.23
C TYR A 191 5.67 23.78 -21.70
N GLN A 192 6.11 24.66 -20.79
CA GLN A 192 6.64 25.98 -21.16
C GLN A 192 7.91 25.87 -22.01
N ASN A 193 8.78 24.91 -21.70
CA ASN A 193 10.01 24.69 -22.45
C ASN A 193 9.74 24.11 -23.85
N SER A 194 8.76 23.22 -24.01
CA SER A 194 8.40 22.67 -25.32
C SER A 194 7.85 23.76 -26.25
N LEU A 195 7.04 24.68 -25.73
CA LEU A 195 6.54 25.82 -26.52
C LEU A 195 7.67 26.74 -27.01
N LYS A 196 8.71 26.97 -26.20
CA LYS A 196 9.89 27.74 -26.63
C LYS A 196 10.65 27.05 -27.76
N LEU A 197 10.77 25.72 -27.72
CA LEU A 197 11.46 24.96 -28.76
C LEU A 197 10.71 24.98 -30.10
N GLU A 198 9.37 24.97 -30.07
CA GLU A 198 8.53 25.07 -31.29
C GLU A 198 8.78 26.41 -32.01
N ASN A 199 8.87 27.52 -31.25
CA ASN A 199 9.13 28.85 -31.82
C ASN A 199 10.54 28.95 -32.43
N ILE A 200 11.55 28.38 -31.77
CA ILE A 200 12.91 28.30 -32.34
C ILE A 200 12.91 27.45 -33.61
N ARG A 201 12.20 26.32 -33.63
CA ARG A 201 12.13 25.43 -34.80
C ARG A 201 11.53 26.11 -36.03
N GLN A 202 10.56 27.01 -35.86
CA GLN A 202 10.00 27.79 -36.97
C GLN A 202 10.97 28.85 -37.53
N SER A 203 11.89 29.36 -36.70
CA SER A 203 12.91 30.32 -37.16
C SER A 203 14.08 29.70 -37.92
N ILE A 204 14.27 28.37 -37.82
CA ILE A 204 15.24 27.63 -38.63
C ILE A 204 14.59 27.35 -39.98
N ASP A 205 14.57 28.38 -40.80
CA ASP A 205 14.04 28.36 -42.15
C ASP A 205 14.85 27.36 -43.00
N PHE A 206 14.25 26.19 -43.28
CA PHE A 206 14.82 25.12 -44.12
C PHE A 206 15.15 25.59 -45.55
N SER A 207 14.67 26.78 -45.92
CA SER A 207 14.96 27.47 -47.16
C SER A 207 16.45 27.82 -47.34
N GLN A 208 17.22 27.93 -46.26
CA GLN A 208 18.68 28.17 -46.33
C GLN A 208 19.51 26.90 -46.59
N LEU A 209 18.97 25.69 -46.35
CA LEU A 209 19.65 24.43 -46.67
C LEU A 209 19.47 23.98 -48.12
N ALA A 210 18.56 24.60 -48.88
CA ALA A 210 18.32 24.25 -50.27
C ALA A 210 19.29 24.92 -51.27
N SER A 211 20.15 25.84 -50.82
CA SER A 211 21.08 26.57 -51.70
C SER A 211 22.53 26.14 -51.59
N THR A 212 22.87 25.05 -50.90
CA THR A 212 24.20 24.46 -51.04
C THR A 212 24.31 23.86 -52.44
N PRO A 213 25.20 24.39 -53.31
CA PRO A 213 25.43 23.80 -54.62
C PRO A 213 25.88 22.36 -54.42
N ALA A 214 25.26 21.44 -55.15
CA ALA A 214 25.59 20.03 -55.13
C ALA A 214 27.11 19.86 -55.22
N PRO A 215 27.79 19.24 -54.23
CA PRO A 215 29.19 18.90 -54.39
C PRO A 215 29.29 17.99 -55.61
N GLY A 216 30.00 18.48 -56.62
CA GLY A 216 30.17 17.81 -57.89
C GLY A 216 30.62 16.37 -57.68
N VAL A 217 29.89 15.45 -58.33
CA VAL A 217 30.35 14.20 -58.92
C VAL A 217 31.72 13.74 -58.40
N TYR A 218 31.74 13.09 -57.23
CA TYR A 218 32.83 12.20 -56.90
C TYR A 218 32.54 10.82 -57.46
N ALA A 219 33.56 10.29 -58.13
CA ALA A 219 33.65 9.03 -58.83
C ALA A 219 33.11 7.82 -58.04
N PRO A 220 32.75 6.72 -58.74
CA PRO A 220 32.24 5.50 -58.11
C PRO A 220 33.26 4.92 -57.13
N ALA A 221 32.96 5.04 -55.83
CA ALA A 221 33.70 4.36 -54.78
C ALA A 221 33.29 2.88 -54.75
N THR A 222 34.31 2.04 -54.89
CA THR A 222 34.31 0.59 -54.81
C THR A 222 33.60 0.03 -53.57
N THR A 223 32.74 -0.95 -53.85
CA THR A 223 32.39 -2.17 -53.10
C THR A 223 32.58 -2.18 -51.57
N PRO A 224 31.52 -2.42 -50.77
CA PRO A 224 31.62 -2.55 -49.33
C PRO A 224 32.25 -3.91 -48.95
N THR A 225 33.40 -3.87 -48.29
CA THR A 225 33.90 -5.03 -47.53
C THR A 225 33.03 -5.21 -46.29
N VAL A 226 32.37 -6.36 -46.27
CA VAL A 226 31.65 -6.95 -45.14
C VAL A 226 32.59 -7.02 -43.93
N TYR A 227 32.31 -6.23 -42.90
CA TYR A 227 32.92 -6.42 -41.58
C TYR A 227 31.96 -7.19 -40.67
N THR A 228 32.46 -8.36 -40.28
CA THR A 228 31.92 -9.33 -39.32
C THR A 228 31.74 -8.70 -37.93
N PRO A 229 30.64 -8.99 -37.21
CA PRO A 229 30.46 -8.50 -35.86
C PRO A 229 31.26 -9.36 -34.87
N ALA A 230 32.18 -8.73 -34.13
CA ALA A 230 32.81 -9.32 -32.96
C ALA A 230 32.22 -8.70 -31.69
N GLN A 231 31.91 -9.57 -30.74
CA GLN A 231 31.07 -9.33 -29.57
C GLN A 231 31.72 -8.42 -28.51
N SER A 232 30.84 -7.72 -27.77
CA SER A 232 31.04 -7.07 -26.48
C SER A 232 31.92 -7.84 -25.48
N PRO A 233 32.57 -7.13 -24.53
CA PRO A 233 32.06 -7.22 -23.17
C PRO A 233 32.09 -5.90 -22.35
N VAL A 234 30.94 -5.62 -21.69
CA VAL A 234 30.85 -5.46 -20.21
C VAL A 234 31.28 -4.11 -19.55
N GLN A 235 30.24 -3.40 -19.09
CA GLN A 235 29.99 -2.88 -17.72
C GLN A 235 30.40 -1.47 -17.23
N THR A 236 29.34 -0.80 -16.73
CA THR A 236 29.17 -0.18 -15.39
C THR A 236 29.75 1.24 -15.12
N ILE A 237 28.86 2.05 -14.52
CA ILE A 237 28.90 3.49 -14.18
C ILE A 237 29.45 3.68 -12.72
N PRO A 238 29.48 4.91 -12.14
CA PRO A 238 30.57 5.89 -11.90
C PRO A 238 31.05 5.90 -10.41
N PRO A 239 31.97 6.79 -9.93
CA PRO A 239 31.75 8.23 -9.66
C PRO A 239 32.97 9.06 -10.15
N GLU A 240 33.11 10.39 -10.10
CA GLU A 240 33.05 11.31 -8.96
C GLU A 240 33.51 12.69 -9.48
N SER A 241 33.17 13.74 -8.74
CA SER A 241 33.48 15.14 -9.02
C SER A 241 34.97 15.46 -9.22
N GLY A 242 35.28 16.23 -10.27
CA GLY A 242 36.51 17.00 -10.40
C GLY A 242 36.36 17.96 -11.57
N GLU A 243 36.66 19.25 -11.38
CA GLU A 243 36.82 20.20 -12.47
C GLU A 243 37.97 19.73 -13.37
N GLU A 244 37.65 18.98 -14.43
CA GLU A 244 38.63 18.55 -15.41
C GLU A 244 38.93 19.73 -16.35
N ALA A 245 40.18 20.18 -16.33
CA ALA A 245 40.68 21.18 -17.25
C ALA A 245 40.47 20.68 -18.69
N THR A 246 39.71 21.44 -19.48
CA THR A 246 39.44 21.11 -20.88
C THR A 246 40.59 21.61 -21.75
N LYS A 247 41.25 20.71 -22.49
CA LYS A 247 42.21 21.05 -23.53
C LYS A 247 41.52 21.05 -24.90
N PHE A 248 42.02 21.83 -25.84
CA PHE A 248 41.51 21.84 -27.21
C PHE A 248 42.42 21.03 -28.13
N CYS A 249 41.83 20.27 -29.05
CA CYS A 249 42.58 19.53 -30.05
C CYS A 249 43.34 20.49 -30.97
N SER A 250 44.67 20.34 -31.08
CA SER A 250 45.49 21.12 -31.99
C SER A 250 45.18 20.87 -33.48
N ASN A 251 44.51 19.75 -33.80
CA ASN A 251 44.19 19.37 -35.18
C ASN A 251 42.80 19.85 -35.61
N CYS A 252 41.76 19.68 -34.78
CA CYS A 252 40.38 20.01 -35.14
C CYS A 252 39.70 21.06 -34.25
N GLY A 253 40.33 21.49 -33.16
CA GLY A 253 39.80 22.51 -32.25
C GLY A 253 38.70 22.06 -31.29
N SER A 254 38.31 20.77 -31.28
CA SER A 254 37.29 20.29 -30.33
C SER A 254 37.83 20.22 -28.90
N SER A 255 36.96 20.47 -27.90
CA SER A 255 37.30 20.27 -26.48
C SER A 255 37.46 18.77 -26.19
N ILE A 256 38.57 18.42 -25.56
CA ILE A 256 38.92 17.05 -25.15
C ILE A 256 39.18 17.06 -23.64
N ILE A 257 38.81 15.97 -23.00
CA ILE A 257 39.10 15.72 -21.59
C ILE A 257 40.59 15.37 -21.46
N GLU A 258 41.30 15.97 -20.51
CA GLU A 258 42.76 15.81 -20.36
C GLU A 258 43.25 14.36 -20.21
N SER A 259 42.38 13.45 -19.80
CA SER A 259 42.69 12.03 -19.62
C SER A 259 42.65 11.21 -20.92
N ASP A 260 42.09 11.73 -22.00
CA ASP A 260 41.99 11.03 -23.27
C ASP A 260 43.31 11.09 -24.05
N LYS A 261 43.81 9.94 -24.52
CA LYS A 261 45.02 9.87 -25.36
C LYS A 261 44.76 10.18 -26.85
N PHE A 262 43.49 10.21 -27.25
CA PHE A 262 43.08 10.40 -28.63
C PHE A 262 41.87 11.32 -28.70
N CYS A 263 41.82 12.18 -29.72
CA CYS A 263 40.66 13.02 -29.95
C CYS A 263 39.46 12.17 -30.43
N PRO A 264 38.32 12.17 -29.73
CA PRO A 264 37.14 11.40 -30.15
C PRO A 264 36.53 11.91 -31.47
N ASN A 265 36.85 13.15 -31.87
CA ASN A 265 36.25 13.78 -33.04
C ASN A 265 37.08 13.57 -34.32
N CYS A 266 38.42 13.53 -34.22
CA CYS A 266 39.29 13.40 -35.39
C CYS A 266 40.27 12.22 -35.34
N GLY A 267 40.32 11.47 -34.23
CA GLY A 267 41.20 10.31 -34.06
C GLY A 267 42.69 10.62 -33.95
N ALA A 268 43.06 11.91 -33.94
CA ALA A 268 44.46 12.30 -33.77
C ALA A 268 44.92 12.09 -32.33
N THR A 269 46.14 11.60 -32.15
CA THR A 269 46.79 11.50 -30.83
C THR A 269 46.98 12.90 -30.27
N VAL A 270 46.49 13.15 -29.07
CA VAL A 270 46.76 14.41 -28.37
C VAL A 270 48.13 14.33 -27.74
N ASN A 271 48.98 15.32 -28.02
CA ASN A 271 50.36 15.41 -27.56
C ASN A 271 50.59 16.76 -26.88
#